data_AF-A0AAE2YE74-F1
#
_entry.id   AF-A0AAE2YE74-F1
#
_cell.length_a   1.000
_cell.length_b   1.000
_cell.length_c   1.000
_cell.angle_alpha   90.00
_cell.angle_beta   90.00
_cell.angle_gamma   90.00
#
_symmetry.space_group_name_H-M   'P 1'
#
loop_
_entity.id
_entity.type
_entity.pdbx_description
1 polymer ?
#
loop_
_entity_poly.entity_id
_entity_poly.type
_entity_poly.pdbx_seq_one_letter_code
_entity_poly.pdbx_strand_id
1 'polypeptide(L)'
;MPKKKTPTVKLRENIYREKALKWRTGGGTAPEYIAEVAKEVVNDMYGSWKGMFGRFSEIWWNAVVPILEAHEVPKLENAKYRAFMNRYISKCLVKKAQKPENVKADFVDLHGCDAAILDEITAKIGEVF
;
A
#
# COMPACT_ATOMS: atom_id res chain seq x y z
N MET A 1 -13.01 16.05 46.03
CA MET A 1 -12.03 15.83 44.94
C MET A 1 -12.54 14.69 44.06
N PRO A 2 -12.61 14.83 42.73
CA PRO A 2 -13.06 13.75 41.86
C PRO A 2 -11.99 12.65 41.77
N LYS A 3 -12.37 11.39 41.99
CA LYS A 3 -11.49 10.23 41.88
C LYS A 3 -10.99 10.11 40.43
N LYS A 4 -9.67 10.18 40.22
CA LYS A 4 -9.04 9.87 38.91
C LYS A 4 -9.43 8.45 38.50
N LYS A 5 -10.08 8.29 37.34
CA LYS A 5 -10.32 6.99 36.72
C LYS A 5 -8.97 6.41 36.29
N THR A 6 -8.55 5.30 36.90
CA THR A 6 -7.36 4.57 36.50
C THR A 6 -7.57 4.06 35.06
N PRO A 7 -6.64 4.29 34.12
CA PRO A 7 -6.76 3.76 32.77
C PRO A 7 -6.73 2.23 32.87
N THR A 8 -7.81 1.58 32.46
CA THR A 8 -7.86 0.12 32.33
C THR A 8 -6.77 -0.29 31.35
N VAL A 9 -5.78 -1.04 31.84
CA VAL A 9 -4.73 -1.61 30.99
C VAL A 9 -5.43 -2.48 29.95
N LYS A 10 -5.34 -2.09 28.67
CA LYS A 10 -5.89 -2.89 27.58
C LYS A 10 -5.31 -4.30 27.67
N LEU A 11 -6.19 -5.29 27.81
CA LEU A 11 -5.80 -6.69 27.85
C LEU A 11 -5.07 -7.02 26.54
N ARG A 12 -3.80 -7.42 26.64
CA ARG A 12 -3.01 -7.86 25.51
C ARG A 12 -3.27 -9.35 25.29
N GLU A 13 -4.40 -9.65 24.65
CA GLU A 13 -4.89 -11.03 24.43
C GLU A 13 -3.85 -11.92 23.76
N ASN A 14 -3.05 -11.35 22.85
CA ASN A 14 -1.92 -12.02 22.19
C ASN A 14 -0.90 -12.61 23.17
N ILE A 15 -0.54 -11.87 24.23
CA ILE A 15 0.44 -12.32 25.24
C ILE A 15 -0.12 -13.47 26.08
N TYR A 16 -1.41 -13.44 26.41
CA TYR A 16 -2.05 -14.51 27.17
C TYR A 16 -2.20 -15.79 26.35
N ARG A 17 -2.50 -15.65 25.05
CA ARG A 17 -2.56 -16.77 24.11
C ARG A 17 -1.18 -17.43 23.95
N GLU A 18 -0.14 -16.62 23.75
CA GLU A 18 1.26 -17.08 23.71
C GLU A 18 1.68 -17.83 24.97
N LYS A 19 1.34 -17.29 26.16
CA LYS A 19 1.62 -17.97 27.43
C LYS A 19 0.92 -19.32 27.49
N ALA A 20 -0.39 -19.38 27.24
CA ALA A 20 -1.15 -20.63 27.32
C ALA A 20 -0.60 -21.72 26.39
N LEU A 21 -0.13 -21.34 25.21
CA LEU A 21 0.51 -22.25 24.26
C LEU A 21 1.90 -22.69 24.76
N LYS A 22 2.77 -21.79 25.23
CA LYS A 22 4.07 -22.15 25.83
C LYS A 22 3.96 -23.09 27.03
N TRP A 23 2.92 -22.91 27.86
CA TRP A 23 2.63 -23.79 29.00
C TRP A 23 2.19 -25.19 28.57
N ARG A 24 1.40 -25.32 27.50
CA ARG A 24 0.95 -26.64 26.98
C ARG A 24 2.08 -27.45 26.35
N THR A 25 3.16 -26.79 25.94
CA THR A 25 4.22 -27.39 25.12
C THR A 25 5.52 -27.59 25.88
N GLY A 26 5.50 -27.40 27.21
CA GLY A 26 6.65 -27.62 28.08
C GLY A 26 7.83 -26.70 27.80
N GLY A 27 7.60 -25.51 27.22
CA GLY A 27 8.67 -24.58 26.85
C GLY A 27 9.29 -24.82 25.46
N GLY A 28 8.92 -25.90 24.76
CA GLY A 28 9.16 -26.01 23.31
C GLY A 28 8.13 -25.23 22.52
N THR A 29 8.44 -24.70 21.34
CA THR A 29 7.39 -24.22 20.42
C THR A 29 6.71 -25.44 19.82
N ALA A 30 5.48 -25.78 20.23
CA ALA A 30 4.78 -26.88 19.57
C ALA A 30 4.64 -26.59 18.06
N PRO A 31 4.77 -27.61 17.21
CA PRO A 31 4.55 -27.48 15.77
C PRO A 31 3.20 -26.81 15.45
N GLU A 32 2.16 -27.11 16.23
CA GLU A 32 0.83 -26.51 16.12
C GLU A 32 0.81 -25.01 16.42
N TYR A 33 1.59 -24.55 17.41
CA TYR A 33 1.73 -23.13 17.73
C TYR A 33 2.49 -22.38 16.63
N ILE A 34 3.56 -22.97 16.11
CA ILE A 34 4.32 -22.41 14.99
C ILE A 34 3.42 -22.29 13.76
N ALA A 35 2.59 -23.30 13.48
CA ALA A 35 1.65 -23.27 12.37
C ALA A 35 0.59 -22.16 12.51
N GLU A 36 0.02 -21.98 13.70
CA GLU A 36 -0.97 -20.90 13.95
C GLU A 36 -0.35 -19.51 13.87
N VAL A 37 0.83 -19.29 14.46
CA VAL A 37 1.56 -18.02 14.33
C VAL A 37 1.95 -17.77 12.87
N ALA A 38 2.41 -18.79 12.16
CA ALA A 38 2.73 -18.67 10.74
C ALA A 38 1.50 -18.29 9.91
N LYS A 39 0.32 -18.89 10.19
CA LYS A 39 -0.93 -18.50 9.53
C LYS A 39 -1.29 -17.05 9.81
N GLU A 40 -1.20 -16.58 11.06
CA GLU A 40 -1.47 -15.18 11.40
C GLU A 40 -0.51 -14.24 10.65
N VAL A 41 0.79 -14.52 10.67
CA VAL A 41 1.81 -13.73 9.95
C VAL A 41 1.56 -13.72 8.44
N VAL A 42 1.26 -14.88 7.84
CA VAL A 42 0.96 -14.98 6.41
C VAL A 42 -0.31 -14.23 6.05
N ASN A 43 -1.35 -14.30 6.89
CA ASN A 43 -2.58 -13.53 6.69
C ASN A 43 -2.34 -12.03 6.78
N ASP A 44 -1.52 -11.57 7.72
CA ASP A 44 -1.13 -10.16 7.83
C ASP A 44 -0.30 -9.71 6.62
N MET A 45 0.66 -10.53 6.18
CA MET A 45 1.44 -10.27 4.97
C MET A 45 0.56 -10.20 3.73
N TYR A 46 -0.37 -11.16 3.58
CA TYR A 46 -1.32 -11.19 2.47
C TYR A 46 -2.27 -10.00 2.52
N GLY A 47 -2.78 -9.63 3.69
CA GLY A 47 -3.63 -8.47 3.90
C GLY A 47 -2.90 -7.17 3.56
N SER A 48 -1.66 -7.01 4.01
CA SER A 48 -0.81 -5.86 3.68
C SER A 48 -0.50 -5.78 2.18
N TRP A 49 -0.16 -6.91 1.57
CA TRP A 49 0.07 -7.01 0.13
C TRP A 49 -1.19 -6.65 -0.67
N LYS A 50 -2.34 -7.24 -0.34
CA LYS A 50 -3.62 -6.95 -1.02
C LYS A 50 -4.02 -5.49 -0.86
N GLY A 51 -3.85 -4.91 0.34
CA GLY A 51 -4.19 -3.52 0.62
C GLY A 51 -3.35 -2.52 -0.18
N MET A 52 -2.05 -2.78 -0.34
CA MET A 52 -1.14 -1.89 -1.07
C MET A 52 -1.10 -2.23 -2.57
N PHE A 53 -0.69 -3.44 -2.94
CA PHE A 53 -0.52 -3.84 -4.34
C PHE A 53 -1.85 -3.88 -5.11
N GLY A 54 -2.92 -4.33 -4.45
CA GLY A 54 -4.27 -4.32 -5.03
C GLY A 54 -4.70 -2.91 -5.42
N ARG A 55 -4.51 -1.94 -4.52
CA ARG A 55 -4.87 -0.55 -4.76
C ARG A 55 -4.12 0.08 -5.94
N PHE A 56 -2.81 -0.19 -6.08
CA PHE A 56 -2.05 0.30 -7.24
C PHE A 56 -2.55 -0.33 -8.55
N SER A 57 -2.93 -1.60 -8.53
CA SER A 57 -3.47 -2.29 -9.69
C SER A 57 -4.87 -1.78 -10.07
N GLU A 58 -5.73 -1.52 -9.08
CA GLU A 58 -7.07 -0.94 -9.30
C GLU A 58 -6.97 0.46 -9.90
N ILE A 59 -6.09 1.32 -9.36
CA ILE A 59 -5.87 2.66 -9.91
C ILE A 59 -5.35 2.57 -11.35
N TRP A 60 -4.43 1.65 -11.61
CA TRP A 60 -3.92 1.45 -12.96
C TRP A 60 -5.04 1.13 -13.95
N TRP A 61 -5.85 0.11 -13.67
CA TRP A 61 -6.88 -0.34 -14.62
C TRP A 61 -8.11 0.57 -14.67
N ASN A 62 -8.51 1.19 -13.56
CA ASN A 62 -9.76 1.94 -13.48
C ASN A 62 -9.58 3.45 -13.69
N ALA A 63 -8.39 4.00 -13.43
CA ALA A 63 -8.12 5.43 -13.59
C ALA A 63 -7.15 5.70 -14.74
N VAL A 64 -6.01 5.00 -14.81
CA VAL A 64 -4.95 5.36 -15.75
C VAL A 64 -5.16 4.79 -17.15
N VAL A 65 -5.49 3.51 -17.27
CA VAL A 65 -5.69 2.85 -18.58
C VAL A 65 -6.77 3.55 -19.43
N PRO A 66 -7.95 3.92 -18.89
CA PRO A 66 -8.96 4.62 -19.68
C PRO A 66 -8.48 5.97 -20.24
N ILE A 67 -7.65 6.70 -19.48
CA ILE A 67 -7.03 7.95 -19.95
C ILE A 67 -6.08 7.66 -21.11
N LEU A 68 -5.21 6.66 -20.96
CA LEU A 68 -4.26 6.29 -22.03
C LEU A 68 -4.97 5.82 -23.30
N GLU A 69 -6.07 5.09 -23.16
CA GLU A 69 -6.91 4.67 -24.29
C GLU A 69 -7.61 5.85 -24.97
N ALA A 70 -8.11 6.83 -24.19
CA ALA A 70 -8.74 8.04 -24.72
C ALA A 70 -7.75 8.93 -25.51
N HIS A 71 -6.47 8.93 -25.12
CA HIS A 71 -5.38 9.64 -25.81
C HIS A 71 -4.66 8.79 -26.86
N GLU A 72 -5.21 7.61 -27.21
CA GLU A 72 -4.65 6.70 -28.23
C GLU A 72 -3.17 6.32 -27.99
N VAL A 73 -2.75 6.27 -26.72
CA VAL A 73 -1.35 5.97 -26.37
C VAL A 73 -1.01 4.53 -26.79
N PRO A 74 0.10 4.31 -27.54
CA PRO A 74 0.51 2.97 -27.91
C PRO A 74 0.76 2.09 -26.68
N LYS A 75 0.29 0.83 -26.69
CA LYS A 75 0.43 -0.07 -25.53
C LYS A 75 1.87 -0.28 -25.06
N LEU A 76 2.86 -0.16 -25.94
CA LEU A 76 4.29 -0.24 -25.59
C LEU A 76 4.73 0.92 -24.68
N GLU A 77 4.09 2.08 -24.81
CA GLU A 77 4.33 3.27 -24.01
C GLU A 77 3.63 3.20 -22.64
N ASN A 78 2.71 2.27 -22.41
CA ASN A 78 2.02 2.16 -21.12
C ASN A 78 3.01 1.91 -19.96
N ALA A 79 4.16 1.30 -20.22
CA ALA A 79 5.18 1.03 -19.21
C ALA A 79 5.70 2.32 -18.54
N LYS A 80 5.94 3.39 -19.31
CA LYS A 80 6.42 4.67 -18.74
C LYS A 80 5.34 5.37 -17.91
N TYR A 81 4.08 5.35 -18.35
CA TYR A 81 2.96 5.90 -17.57
C TYR A 81 2.68 5.08 -16.30
N ARG A 82 2.88 3.76 -16.34
CA ARG A 82 2.80 2.91 -15.14
C ARG A 82 3.92 3.21 -14.15
N ALA A 83 5.14 3.43 -14.64
CA ALA A 83 6.26 3.85 -13.81
C ALA A 83 6.01 5.22 -13.17
N PHE A 84 5.44 6.16 -13.93
CA PHE A 84 5.01 7.46 -13.42
C PHE A 84 3.99 7.32 -12.29
N MET A 85 2.88 6.60 -12.51
CA MET A 85 1.85 6.36 -11.51
C MET A 85 2.45 5.79 -10.21
N ASN A 86 3.29 4.77 -10.33
CA ASN A 86 3.94 4.13 -9.18
C ASN A 86 4.81 5.13 -8.40
N ARG A 87 5.62 5.94 -9.11
CA ARG A 87 6.48 6.94 -8.48
C ARG A 87 5.67 8.06 -7.85
N TYR A 88 4.65 8.56 -8.54
CA TYR A 88 3.76 9.61 -8.04
C TYR A 88 3.06 9.19 -6.75
N ILE A 89 2.39 8.03 -6.75
CA ILE A 89 1.70 7.54 -5.56
C ILE A 89 2.70 7.30 -4.42
N SER A 90 3.83 6.62 -4.70
CA SER A 90 4.80 6.28 -3.65
C SER A 90 5.50 7.50 -3.07
N LYS A 91 5.97 8.43 -3.92
CA LYS A 91 6.84 9.53 -3.51
C LYS A 91 6.07 10.80 -3.16
N CYS A 92 4.95 11.08 -3.82
CA CYS A 92 4.16 12.28 -3.57
C CYS A 92 3.03 12.03 -2.56
N LEU A 93 2.23 10.98 -2.74
CA LEU A 93 1.03 10.76 -1.90
C LEU A 93 1.35 10.03 -0.59
N VAL A 94 2.08 8.92 -0.65
CA VAL A 94 2.38 8.08 0.52
C VAL A 94 3.53 8.66 1.33
N LYS A 95 4.69 8.89 0.71
CA LYS A 95 5.90 9.33 1.42
C LYS A 95 6.03 10.84 1.56
N LYS A 96 5.31 11.62 0.74
CA LYS A 96 5.41 13.09 0.67
C LYS A 96 6.85 13.61 0.56
N ALA A 97 7.72 12.83 -0.09
CA ALA A 97 9.15 13.08 -0.22
C ALA A 97 9.49 13.89 -1.48
N GLN A 98 8.62 13.91 -2.48
CA GLN A 98 8.78 14.70 -3.70
C GLN A 98 7.49 15.47 -4.00
N LYS A 99 7.65 16.65 -4.61
CA LYS A 99 6.55 17.45 -5.12
C LYS A 99 6.01 16.84 -6.44
N PRO A 100 4.70 16.85 -6.68
CA PRO A 100 4.09 16.37 -7.93
C PRO A 100 4.72 16.96 -9.19
N GLU A 101 5.05 18.25 -9.17
CA GLU A 101 5.58 18.99 -10.31
C GLU A 101 6.95 18.44 -10.75
N ASN A 102 7.79 18.08 -9.78
CA ASN A 102 9.12 17.53 -10.06
C ASN A 102 9.02 16.12 -10.68
N VAL A 103 8.08 15.29 -10.21
CA VAL A 103 7.89 13.95 -10.77
C VAL A 103 7.33 14.04 -12.19
N LYS A 104 6.44 15.00 -12.47
CA LYS A 104 5.94 15.26 -13.82
C LYS A 104 7.07 15.72 -14.75
N ALA A 105 7.85 16.72 -14.33
CA ALA A 105 8.98 17.22 -15.09
C ALA A 105 9.98 16.10 -15.46
N ASP A 106 10.39 15.27 -14.48
CA ASP A 106 11.27 14.13 -14.73
C ASP A 106 10.76 13.20 -15.83
N PHE A 107 9.45 12.92 -15.87
CA PHE A 107 8.85 11.99 -16.85
C PHE A 107 8.61 12.63 -18.22
N VAL A 108 8.39 13.94 -18.28
CA VAL A 108 8.39 14.67 -19.55
C VAL A 108 9.81 14.68 -20.13
N ASP A 109 10.80 15.08 -19.33
CA ASP A 109 12.17 15.31 -19.82
C ASP A 109 12.94 14.01 -20.12
N LEU A 110 12.82 12.98 -19.27
CA LEU A 110 13.63 11.76 -19.40
C LEU A 110 12.93 10.64 -20.18
N HIS A 111 11.59 10.65 -20.20
CA HIS A 111 10.80 9.55 -20.77
C HIS A 111 9.89 9.99 -21.92
N GLY A 112 9.87 11.29 -22.26
CA GLY A 112 9.05 11.82 -23.35
C GLY A 112 7.57 11.53 -23.14
N CYS A 113 7.09 11.58 -21.89
CA CYS A 113 5.66 11.49 -21.59
C CYS A 113 4.96 12.80 -21.98
N ASP A 114 3.71 12.70 -22.41
CA ASP A 114 2.89 13.88 -22.66
C ASP A 114 2.45 14.53 -21.34
N ALA A 115 2.76 15.81 -21.16
CA ALA A 115 2.46 16.56 -19.94
C ALA A 115 0.95 16.63 -19.65
N ALA A 116 0.10 16.78 -20.67
CA ALA A 116 -1.35 16.86 -20.49
C ALA A 116 -1.92 15.54 -19.96
N ILE A 117 -1.42 14.40 -20.48
CA ILE A 117 -1.79 13.07 -20.00
C ILE A 117 -1.34 12.90 -18.54
N LEU A 118 -0.14 13.34 -18.18
CA LEU A 118 0.34 13.27 -16.80
C LEU A 118 -0.52 14.12 -15.85
N ASP A 119 -0.92 15.31 -16.26
CA ASP A 119 -1.81 16.17 -15.48
C ASP A 119 -3.17 15.51 -15.25
N GLU A 120 -3.78 14.96 -16.29
CA GLU A 120 -5.06 14.24 -16.19
C GLU A 120 -4.95 13.02 -15.29
N ILE A 121 -3.87 12.23 -15.42
CA ILE A 121 -3.57 11.11 -14.52
C ILE A 121 -3.47 11.59 -13.07
N THR A 122 -2.72 12.67 -12.79
CA THR A 122 -2.56 13.15 -11.41
C THR A 122 -3.86 13.67 -10.81
N ALA A 123 -4.69 14.35 -11.60
CA ALA A 123 -6.02 14.78 -11.19
C ALA A 123 -6.91 13.58 -10.85
N LYS A 124 -6.96 12.60 -11.76
CA LYS A 124 -7.79 11.40 -11.56
C LYS A 124 -7.34 10.58 -10.35
N ILE A 125 -6.03 10.40 -10.16
CA ILE A 125 -5.50 9.73 -8.97
C ILE A 125 -5.88 10.50 -7.69
N GLY A 126 -5.84 11.83 -7.71
CA GLY A 126 -6.22 12.66 -6.56
C GLY A 126 -7.69 12.51 -6.13
N GLU A 127 -8.58 12.10 -7.03
CA GLU A 127 -9.99 11.81 -6.70
C GLU A 127 -10.19 10.45 -6.02
N VAL A 128 -9.37 9.45 -6.37
CA VAL A 128 -9.55 8.05 -5.95
C VAL A 128 -8.56 7.58 -4.88
N PHE A 129 -7.50 8.35 -4.61
CA PHE A 129 -6.44 8.01 -3.66
C PHE A 129 -6.61 8.70 -2.30
#